data_AF-A0A6N9BG68-F1
#
_entry.id   AF-A0A6N9BG68-F1
#
_cell.length_a   1.000
_cell.length_b   1.000
_cell.length_c   1.000
_cell.angle_alpha   90.00
_cell.angle_beta   90.00
_cell.angle_gamma   90.00
#
_symmetry.space_group_name_H-M   'P 1'
#
loop_
_entity.id
_entity.type
_entity.pdbx_description
1 polymer ?
#
loop_
_entity_poly.entity_id
_entity_poly.type
_entity_poly.pdbx_seq_one_letter_code
_entity_poly.pdbx_strand_id
1 'polypeptide(L)' 'MPEAPLSNSGILAAYREKTPTSAKLFEEACRTFPSGITHDSRRIEPYGIYVERAQGPR' A
#
# COMPACT_ATOMS: atom_id res chain seq x y z
N MET A 1 -6.30 9.35 -8.37
CA MET A 1 -6.36 7.88 -8.31
C MET A 1 -7.82 7.49 -8.45
N PRO A 2 -8.19 6.53 -9.30
CA PRO A 2 -9.56 6.01 -9.23
C PRO A 2 -9.74 5.42 -7.84
N GLU A 3 -10.81 5.83 -7.17
CA GLU A 3 -11.22 5.32 -5.87
C GLU A 3 -11.29 3.79 -5.97
N ALA A 4 -10.50 3.09 -5.15
CA ALA A 4 -10.52 1.63 -5.14
C ALA A 4 -11.98 1.19 -4.92
N PRO A 5 -12.49 0.22 -5.70
CA PRO A 5 -13.91 -0.12 -5.67
C PRO A 5 -14.33 -0.37 -4.22
N LEU A 6 -15.44 0.24 -3.83
CA LEU A 6 -16.07 0.01 -2.53
C LEU A 6 -16.35 -1.49 -2.42
N SER A 7 -15.42 -2.21 -1.81
CA SER A 7 -15.56 -3.63 -1.58
C SER A 7 -16.21 -3.79 -0.21
N ASN A 8 -17.26 -4.61 -0.12
CA ASN A 8 -17.81 -5.05 1.17
C ASN A 8 -16.87 -6.06 1.88
N SER A 9 -15.57 -6.09 1.54
CA SER A 9 -14.59 -6.97 2.15
C SER A 9 -14.12 -6.43 3.48
N GLY A 10 -14.48 -7.14 4.56
CA GLY A 10 -13.96 -6.85 5.90
C GLY A 10 -12.43 -6.94 5.98
N ILE A 11 -11.79 -7.79 5.15
CA ILE A 11 -10.33 -7.90 5.11
C ILE A 11 -9.70 -6.63 4.54
N LEU A 12 -10.22 -6.11 3.44
CA LEU A 12 -9.68 -4.88 2.84
C LEU A 12 -9.92 -3.66 3.73
N ALA A 13 -11.07 -3.60 4.40
CA ALA A 13 -11.36 -2.57 5.39
C ALA A 13 -10.34 -2.60 6.55
N ALA A 14 -10.14 -3.78 7.16
CA ALA A 14 -9.19 -3.95 8.27
C ALA A 14 -7.73 -3.70 7.84
N TYR A 15 -7.35 -4.08 6.61
CA TYR A 15 -6.02 -3.78 6.07
C TYR A 15 -5.79 -2.27 5.99
N ARG A 16 -6.75 -1.52 5.43
CA ARG A 16 -6.67 -0.07 5.31
C ARG A 16 -6.61 0.63 6.66
N GLU A 17 -7.47 0.22 7.59
CA GLU A 17 -7.50 0.74 8.96
C GLU A 17 -6.16 0.55 9.68
N LYS A 18 -5.49 -0.59 9.47
CA LYS A 18 -4.21 -0.91 10.11
C LYS A 18 -2.98 -0.33 9.42
N THR A 19 -3.10 0.19 8.20
CA THR A 19 -1.95 0.64 7.38
C THR A 19 -2.11 2.06 6.80
N PRO A 20 -2.66 3.05 7.53
CA PRO A 20 -2.97 4.37 6.98
C PRO A 20 -1.72 5.12 6.49
N THR A 21 -0.59 4.98 7.19
CA THR A 21 0.68 5.60 6.77
C THR A 21 1.21 5.00 5.47
N SER A 22 1.07 3.68 5.27
CA SER A 22 1.47 3.05 4.01
C SER A 22 0.61 3.53 2.83
N ALA A 23 -0.69 3.75 3.06
CA ALA A 23 -1.58 4.36 2.05
C ALA A 23 -1.07 5.74 1.63
N LYS A 24 -0.77 6.61 2.60
CA LYS A 24 -0.26 7.96 2.32
C LYS A 24 1.06 7.94 1.56
N LEU A 25 2.01 7.09 1.98
CA LEU A 25 3.30 6.97 1.31
C LEU A 25 3.15 6.41 -0.12
N PHE A 26 2.22 5.49 -0.35
CA PHE A 26 1.88 5.02 -1.69
C PHE A 26 1.31 6.12 -2.57
N GLU A 27 0.42 6.96 -2.05
CA GLU A 27 -0.12 8.12 -2.77
C GLU A 27 0.98 9.11 -3.16
N GLU A 28 1.94 9.35 -2.27
CA GLU A 28 3.13 10.17 -2.55
C GLU A 28 4.02 9.52 -3.63
N ALA A 29 4.31 8.23 -3.51
CA ALA A 29 5.13 7.48 -4.45
C ALA A 29 4.54 7.47 -5.86
N CYS A 30 3.22 7.34 -5.99
CA CYS A 30 2.52 7.37 -7.28
C CYS A 30 2.65 8.70 -8.03
N ARG A 31 3.05 9.79 -7.37
CA ARG A 31 3.32 11.07 -8.04
C ARG A 31 4.63 11.06 -8.83
N THR A 32 5.52 10.10 -8.53
CA THR A 32 6.88 10.05 -9.07
C THR A 32 7.14 8.76 -9.86
N PHE A 33 6.65 7.63 -9.35
CA PHE A 33 6.87 6.31 -9.94
C PHE A 33 5.58 5.77 -10.55
N PRO A 34 5.65 5.18 -11.77
CA PRO A 34 4.55 4.42 -12.31
C PRO A 34 4.09 3.33 -11.32
N SER A 35 2.79 3.25 -11.07
CA SER A 35 2.20 2.34 -10.06
C SER A 35 2.74 2.48 -8.63
N GLY A 36 3.45 3.57 -8.29
CA GLY A 36 3.97 3.81 -6.94
C GLY A 36 5.06 2.84 -6.47
N ILE A 37 5.73 2.12 -7.39
CA ILE A 37 6.77 1.12 -7.10
C ILE A 37 7.93 1.21 -8.10
N THR A 38 9.11 0.73 -7.72
CA THR A 38 10.30 0.64 -8.59
C THR A 38 10.61 -0.78 -9.06
N HIS A 39 9.94 -1.78 -8.50
CA HIS A 39 10.10 -3.20 -8.84
C HIS A 39 8.73 -3.87 -8.90
N ASP A 40 8.43 -4.56 -10.00
CA ASP A 40 7.13 -5.18 -10.25
C ASP A 40 6.74 -6.23 -9.19
N SER A 41 7.73 -6.92 -8.60
CA SER A 41 7.50 -7.91 -7.54
C SER A 41 6.89 -7.32 -6.26
N ARG A 42 6.86 -5.99 -6.13
CA ARG A 42 6.26 -5.27 -4.99
C ARG A 42 4.82 -4.82 -5.26
N ARG A 43 4.24 -5.15 -6.41
CA ARG A 43 2.85 -4.83 -6.73
C ARG A 43 1.90 -5.61 -5.82
N ILE A 44 1.15 -4.89 -4.98
CA ILE A 44 0.13 -5.42 -4.08
C ILE A 44 -1.07 -4.47 -4.10
N GLU A 45 -2.27 -5.03 -4.15
CA GLU A 45 -3.53 -4.28 -4.05
C GLU A 45 -4.07 -4.39 -2.61
N PRO A 46 -4.61 -3.30 -2.00
CA PRO A 46 -4.80 -1.98 -2.59
C PRO A 46 -3.54 -1.10 -2.63
N TYR A 47 -2.52 -1.46 -1.86
CA TYR A 47 -1.16 -0.90 -1.86
C TYR A 47 -0.25 -1.82 -1.05
N GLY A 48 1.07 -1.67 -1.18
CA GLY A 48 2.05 -2.41 -0.37
C GLY A 48 2.29 -1.80 1.02
N ILE A 49 2.83 -2.59 1.95
CA ILE A 49 3.30 -2.07 3.24
C ILE A 49 4.62 -1.31 3.07
N TYR A 50 4.74 -0.18 3.78
CA TYR A 50 5.98 0.58 3.88
C TYR A 50 6.65 0.23 5.21
N VAL A 51 7.75 -0.52 5.13
CA VAL A 51 8.51 -0.98 6.29
C VAL A 51 9.64 0.00 6.57
N GLU A 52 9.58 0.68 7.72
CA GLU A 52 10.60 1.65 8.14
C GLU A 52 11.87 0.95 8.70
N ARG A 53 11.69 -0.16 9.42
CA ARG A 53 12.78 -0.91 10.06
C ARG A 53 12.50 -2.40 10.05
N ALA A 54 13.56 -3.18 9.84
CA ALA A 54 13.58 -4.62 10.07
C ALA A 54 14.90 -5.00 10.78
N GLN A 55 14.87 -6.02 11.64
CA GLN A 55 16.03 -6.60 12.32
C GLN A 55 15.89 -8.13 12.39
N GLY A 56 16.73 -8.83 11.62
CA GLY A 56 16.62 -10.29 11.49
C GLY A 56 15.31 -10.68 10.81
N PRO A 57 14.53 -11.64 11.34
CA PRO A 57 13.26 -12.08 10.73
C PRO A 57 12.06 -11.18 11.07
N ARG A 58 12.28 -9.98 11.64
CA ARG A 58 11.23 -9.06 12.13
C ARG A 58 11.34 -7.69 11.49
#